data_AF-A0A7S3HFM6-F1
#
_entry.id   AF-A0A7S3HFM6-F1
#
_cell.length_a   1.000
_cell.length_b   1.000
_cell.length_c   1.000
_cell.angle_alpha   90.00
_cell.angle_beta   90.00
_cell.angle_gamma   90.00
#
_symmetry.space_group_name_H-M   'P 1'
#
loop_
_entity.id
_entity.type
_entity.pdbx_description
1 polymer ?
#
loop_
_entity_poly.entity_id
_entity_poly.type
_entity_poly.pdbx_seq_one_letter_code
_entity_poly.pdbx_strand_id
1 'polypeptide(L)'
;MMVQMDGVDGDDDGPADGDNEGGEEGEGKKRKTVIVLAATNTPWDLDEALRRRLEKRVYIPLPDEEGRIALFKINMLTVSKDPDVDWNELAAKSKGYSGADVANVCRDAAMMSVRRIMEEARKKGLNKEAMQAMLKQQNEALNTAVSREDFLIALSKVNRSVSDHDLERFTEWMAEFGSA
;
A
#
# COMPACT_ATOMS: atom_id res chain seq x y z
N MET A 1 -2.78 11.20 -2.19
CA MET A 1 -2.66 11.08 -0.72
C MET A 1 -1.69 12.15 -0.24
N MET A 2 -1.97 12.76 0.91
CA MET A 2 -1.06 13.70 1.56
C MET A 2 -0.63 13.15 2.90
N VAL A 3 0.65 13.27 3.23
CA VAL A 3 1.18 12.98 4.56
C VAL A 3 1.65 14.27 5.19
N GLN A 4 1.26 14.52 6.44
CA GLN A 4 1.77 15.64 7.22
C GLN A 4 2.56 15.15 8.43
N MET A 5 3.66 15.85 8.70
CA MET A 5 4.58 15.58 9.80
C MET A 5 4.58 16.77 10.75
N ASP A 6 4.53 16.51 12.05
CA ASP A 6 4.77 17.51 13.08
C ASP A 6 5.66 16.95 14.19
N GLY A 7 6.57 17.78 14.71
CA GLY A 7 7.49 17.41 15.80
C GLY A 7 7.07 18.14 17.06
N VAL A 8 6.56 17.42 18.05
CA VAL A 8 6.21 17.97 19.36
C VAL A 8 7.28 17.53 20.35
N ASP A 9 8.00 18.50 20.92
CA ASP A 9 8.83 18.25 22.09
C ASP A 9 7.91 17.99 23.28
N GLY A 10 7.91 16.75 23.79
CA GLY A 10 7.14 16.40 24.97
C GLY A 10 7.81 16.93 26.22
N ASP A 11 7.20 17.92 26.87
CA ASP A 11 7.54 18.31 28.23
C ASP A 11 6.93 17.29 29.21
N ASP A 12 7.79 16.56 29.90
CA ASP A 12 7.44 15.55 30.91
C ASP A 12 7.09 16.23 32.25
N ASP A 13 5.91 16.85 32.33
CA ASP A 13 5.34 17.45 33.55
C ASP A 13 4.55 16.40 34.38
N GLY A 14 5.20 15.30 34.74
CA GLY A 14 4.70 14.37 35.76
C GLY A 14 4.96 14.92 37.17
N PRO A 15 4.01 14.80 38.13
CA PRO A 15 4.24 15.26 39.50
C PRO A 15 5.35 14.42 40.13
N ALA A 16 6.40 15.10 40.59
CA ALA A 16 7.49 14.49 41.34
C ALA A 16 7.04 14.26 42.80
N ASP A 17 6.31 13.18 43.03
CA ASP A 17 6.11 12.64 44.38
C ASP A 17 7.19 11.60 44.67
N GLY A 18 8.06 11.87 45.65
CA GLY A 18 8.98 10.88 46.21
C GLY A 18 10.33 11.46 46.63
N ASP A 19 10.45 11.73 47.92
CA ASP A 19 11.68 12.13 48.60
C ASP A 19 12.85 11.18 48.28
N ASN A 20 13.97 11.71 47.78
CA ASN A 20 15.25 11.00 47.80
C ASN A 20 16.40 12.00 48.01
N GLU A 21 16.91 12.04 49.25
CA GLU A 21 18.19 12.67 49.60
C GLU A 21 19.34 11.79 49.10
N GLY A 22 20.16 12.31 48.19
CA GLY A 22 21.37 11.65 47.73
C GLY A 22 21.84 12.25 46.41
N GLY A 23 22.90 13.06 46.46
CA GLY A 23 23.39 13.79 45.30
C GLY A 23 23.89 12.87 44.18
N GLU A 24 23.35 13.07 42.99
CA GLU A 24 23.99 12.73 41.72
C GLU A 24 23.79 13.92 40.76
N GLU A 25 24.88 14.27 40.09
CA GLU A 25 24.98 15.37 39.13
C GLU A 25 23.92 15.23 38.03
N GLY A 26 23.28 16.34 37.68
CA GLY A 26 22.09 16.36 36.83
C GLY A 26 22.29 15.71 35.46
N GLU A 27 21.78 14.49 35.31
CA GLU A 27 21.38 13.96 34.01
C GLU A 27 20.19 14.79 33.52
N GLY A 28 20.44 15.71 32.59
CA GLY A 28 19.37 16.42 31.89
C GLY A 28 18.39 15.40 31.30
N LYS A 29 17.15 15.35 31.81
CA LYS A 29 16.04 14.58 31.25
C LYS A 29 16.06 14.77 29.73
N LYS A 30 16.42 13.74 28.97
CA LYS A 30 16.37 13.77 27.51
C LYS A 30 14.92 14.04 27.12
N ARG A 31 14.63 15.22 26.58
CA ARG A 31 13.31 15.52 26.01
C ARG A 31 13.01 14.45 24.96
N LYS A 32 11.86 13.81 25.07
CA LYS A 32 11.40 12.85 24.06
C LYS A 32 10.78 13.66 22.93
N THR A 33 11.42 13.66 21.78
CA THR A 33 10.82 14.20 20.56
C THR A 33 9.75 13.23 20.07
N VAL A 34 8.51 13.71 19.98
CA VAL A 34 7.38 12.97 19.42
C VAL A 34 7.16 13.45 17.99
N ILE A 35 7.04 12.54 17.04
CA ILE A 35 6.70 12.88 15.65
C ILE A 35 5.28 12.37 15.36
N VAL A 36 4.42 13.26 14.87
CA VAL A 36 3.05 12.95 14.46
C VAL A 36 3.00 12.81 12.95
N LEU A 37 2.43 11.70 12.47
CA LEU A 37 2.16 11.44 11.06
C LEU A 37 0.65 11.37 10.83
N ALA A 38 0.14 12.23 9.94
CA ALA A 38 -1.26 12.20 9.51
C ALA A 38 -1.33 11.93 8.00
N ALA A 39 -2.29 11.13 7.55
CA ALA A 39 -2.50 10.85 6.14
C ALA A 39 -3.96 11.16 5.73
N THR A 40 -4.16 11.88 4.63
CA THR A 40 -5.49 12.21 4.11
C THR A 40 -5.57 12.10 2.58
N ASN A 41 -6.74 11.70 2.08
CA ASN A 41 -7.09 11.76 0.66
C ASN A 41 -7.97 12.98 0.33
N THR A 42 -8.33 13.80 1.32
CA THR A 42 -9.19 14.98 1.15
C THR A 42 -8.62 16.19 1.90
N PRO A 43 -7.43 16.69 1.52
CA PRO A 43 -6.74 17.75 2.26
C PRO A 43 -7.48 19.10 2.27
N TRP A 44 -8.40 19.32 1.32
CA TRP A 44 -9.28 20.50 1.26
C TRP A 44 -10.37 20.51 2.33
N ASP A 45 -10.71 19.37 2.93
CA ASP A 45 -11.68 19.28 4.02
C ASP A 45 -11.04 19.56 5.40
N LEU A 46 -9.71 19.74 5.44
CA LEU A 46 -8.98 20.03 6.67
C LEU A 46 -9.24 21.48 7.10
N ASP A 47 -9.64 21.66 8.35
CA ASP A 47 -9.85 22.99 8.91
C ASP A 47 -8.54 23.78 9.00
N GLU A 48 -8.67 25.10 9.14
CA GLU A 48 -7.50 25.97 9.18
C GLU A 48 -6.63 25.70 10.42
N ALA A 49 -7.23 25.33 11.56
CA ALA A 49 -6.50 25.09 12.80
C ALA A 49 -5.58 23.87 12.70
N LEU A 50 -6.05 22.74 12.19
CA LEU A 50 -5.21 21.56 11.96
C LEU A 50 -4.21 21.81 10.84
N ARG A 51 -4.63 22.49 9.77
CA ARG A 51 -3.72 22.82 8.67
C ARG A 51 -2.52 23.62 9.18
N ARG A 52 -2.71 24.60 10.06
CA ARG A 52 -1.61 25.40 10.65
C ARG A 52 -0.70 24.60 11.58
N ARG A 53 -1.22 23.62 12.34
CA ARG A 53 -0.41 22.77 13.24
C ARG A 53 0.39 21.72 12.47
N LEU A 54 -0.12 21.26 11.34
CA LEU A 54 0.55 20.29 10.50
C LEU A 54 1.40 21.00 9.44
N GLU A 55 2.55 21.49 9.89
CA GLU A 55 3.41 22.42 9.14
C GLU A 55 4.04 21.80 7.87
N LYS A 56 4.55 20.57 7.98
CA LYS A 56 5.18 19.85 6.87
C LYS A 56 4.15 19.03 6.12
N ARG A 57 4.02 19.27 4.82
CA ARG A 57 3.04 18.59 3.95
C ARG A 57 3.76 17.98 2.76
N VAL A 58 3.58 16.68 2.58
CA VAL A 58 4.17 15.92 1.49
C VAL A 58 3.05 15.35 0.63
N TYR A 59 3.00 15.78 -0.63
CA TYR A 59 2.12 15.16 -1.61
C TYR A 59 2.73 13.84 -2.10
N ILE A 60 1.94 12.77 -2.04
CA ILE A 60 2.30 11.47 -2.59
C ILE A 60 1.53 11.28 -3.90
N PRO A 61 2.21 11.40 -5.06
CA PRO A 61 1.59 11.22 -6.36
C PRO A 61 1.28 9.74 -6.63
N LEU A 62 0.56 9.49 -7.73
CA LEU A 62 0.45 8.14 -8.29
C LEU A 62 1.82 7.60 -8.70
N PRO A 63 2.04 6.27 -8.63
CA PRO A 63 3.31 5.68 -9.05
C PRO A 63 3.53 5.91 -10.56
N ASP A 64 4.77 6.24 -10.89
CA ASP A 64 5.26 6.25 -12.26
C ASP A 64 5.42 4.81 -12.80
N GLU A 65 5.96 4.67 -14.01
CA GLU A 65 6.09 3.36 -14.64
C GLU A 65 7.02 2.42 -13.86
N GLU A 66 8.19 2.91 -13.43
CA GLU A 66 9.12 2.14 -12.61
C GLU A 66 8.52 1.76 -11.25
N GLY A 67 7.79 2.69 -10.62
CA GLY A 67 7.05 2.46 -9.39
C GLY A 67 5.98 1.37 -9.57
N ARG A 68 5.24 1.36 -10.70
CA ARG A 68 4.29 0.28 -11.00
C ARG A 68 4.97 -1.06 -11.24
N ILE A 69 6.12 -1.09 -11.93
CA ILE A 69 6.93 -2.32 -12.08
C ILE A 69 7.32 -2.87 -10.70
N ALA A 70 7.81 -2.00 -9.82
CA ALA A 70 8.18 -2.39 -8.45
C ALA A 70 6.97 -2.91 -7.67
N LEU A 71 5.82 -2.26 -7.78
CA LEU A 71 4.57 -2.70 -7.14
C LEU A 71 4.12 -4.08 -7.63
N PHE A 72 4.12 -4.33 -8.94
CA PHE A 72 3.80 -5.66 -9.48
C PHE A 72 4.75 -6.73 -8.93
N LYS A 73 6.06 -6.46 -8.95
CA LYS A 73 7.07 -7.38 -8.42
C LYS A 73 6.84 -7.67 -6.94
N ILE A 74 6.63 -6.64 -6.12
CA ILE A 74 6.41 -6.76 -4.66
C ILE A 74 5.15 -7.57 -4.35
N ASN A 75 4.04 -7.28 -5.03
CA ASN A 75 2.78 -8.00 -4.83
C ASN A 75 2.85 -9.48 -5.28
N MET A 76 3.81 -9.82 -6.15
CA MET A 76 4.01 -11.17 -6.69
C MET A 76 5.30 -11.84 -6.19
N LEU A 77 5.87 -11.38 -5.07
CA LEU A 77 7.09 -11.95 -4.49
C LEU A 77 6.89 -13.39 -4.01
N THR A 78 5.77 -13.67 -3.36
CA THR A 78 5.46 -14.98 -2.75
C THR A 78 4.58 -15.87 -3.64
N VAL A 79 4.17 -15.37 -4.81
CA VAL A 79 3.27 -16.06 -5.72
C VAL A 79 4.07 -16.64 -6.89
N SER A 80 3.84 -17.92 -7.18
CA SER A 80 4.39 -18.57 -8.37
C SER A 80 3.85 -17.92 -9.63
N LYS A 81 4.71 -17.66 -10.59
CA LYS A 81 4.40 -16.93 -11.83
C LYS A 81 5.20 -17.52 -12.98
N ASP A 82 4.62 -17.45 -14.16
CA ASP A 82 5.29 -17.91 -15.36
C ASP A 82 6.48 -17.00 -15.70
N PRO A 83 7.57 -17.55 -16.28
CA PRO A 83 8.76 -16.77 -16.64
C PRO A 83 8.51 -15.79 -17.79
N ASP A 84 7.38 -15.90 -18.49
CA ASP A 84 6.98 -15.04 -19.60
C ASP A 84 6.22 -13.76 -19.15
N VAL A 85 6.00 -13.59 -17.85
CA VAL A 85 5.35 -12.39 -17.30
C VAL A 85 6.29 -11.18 -17.45
N ASP A 86 5.95 -10.29 -18.38
CA ASP A 86 6.67 -9.03 -18.61
C ASP A 86 6.08 -7.88 -17.77
N TRP A 87 6.82 -7.47 -16.74
CA TRP A 87 6.43 -6.36 -15.87
C TRP A 87 6.37 -5.02 -16.58
N ASN A 88 7.18 -4.80 -17.62
CA ASN A 88 7.18 -3.54 -18.37
C ASN A 88 5.87 -3.41 -19.15
N GLU A 89 5.43 -4.49 -19.80
CA GLU A 89 4.15 -4.52 -20.48
C GLU A 89 2.99 -4.20 -19.52
N LEU A 90 2.97 -4.87 -18.36
CA LEU A 90 1.90 -4.66 -17.36
C LEU A 90 1.93 -3.23 -16.80
N ALA A 91 3.11 -2.66 -16.59
CA ALA A 91 3.27 -1.29 -16.13
C ALA A 91 2.83 -0.25 -17.18
N ALA A 92 3.11 -0.50 -18.46
CA ALA A 92 2.65 0.35 -19.56
C ALA A 92 1.12 0.36 -19.70
N LYS A 93 0.47 -0.81 -19.50
CA LYS A 93 -1.00 -0.96 -19.57
C LYS A 93 -1.74 -0.42 -18.34
N SER A 94 -1.04 -0.18 -17.23
CA SER A 94 -1.61 0.28 -15.95
C SER A 94 -1.38 1.77 -15.66
N LYS A 95 -1.21 2.60 -16.71
CA LYS A 95 -1.02 4.05 -16.53
C LYS A 95 -2.18 4.66 -15.73
N GLY A 96 -1.84 5.43 -14.70
CA GLY A 96 -2.80 6.09 -13.81
C GLY A 96 -3.36 5.21 -12.70
N TYR A 97 -2.84 3.98 -12.53
CA TYR A 97 -3.24 3.11 -11.44
C TYR A 97 -2.57 3.53 -10.14
N SER A 98 -3.32 3.47 -9.05
CA SER A 98 -2.76 3.57 -7.70
C SER A 98 -2.09 2.27 -7.27
N GLY A 99 -1.35 2.30 -6.16
CA GLY A 99 -0.79 1.08 -5.56
C GLY A 99 -1.88 0.06 -5.18
N ALA A 100 -3.06 0.53 -4.78
CA ALA A 100 -4.20 -0.33 -4.48
C ALA A 100 -4.76 -0.99 -5.74
N ASP A 101 -4.83 -0.27 -6.86
CA ASP A 101 -5.29 -0.82 -8.13
C ASP A 101 -4.35 -1.91 -8.64
N VAL A 102 -3.03 -1.67 -8.60
CA VAL A 102 -2.01 -2.67 -8.97
C VAL A 102 -2.11 -3.92 -8.07
N ALA A 103 -2.28 -3.73 -6.76
CA ALA A 103 -2.48 -4.85 -5.84
C ALA A 103 -3.75 -5.65 -6.15
N ASN A 104 -4.84 -4.97 -6.54
CA ASN A 104 -6.08 -5.62 -6.95
C ASN A 104 -5.91 -6.43 -8.24
N VAL A 105 -5.17 -5.91 -9.23
CA VAL A 105 -4.81 -6.67 -10.44
C VAL A 105 -4.06 -7.94 -10.08
N CYS A 106 -3.03 -7.84 -9.24
CA CYS A 106 -2.24 -8.99 -8.81
C CYS A 106 -3.10 -10.04 -8.09
N ARG A 107 -4.00 -9.57 -7.20
CA ARG A 107 -4.92 -10.45 -6.47
C ARG A 107 -5.89 -11.16 -7.42
N ASP A 108 -6.50 -10.46 -8.36
CA ASP A 108 -7.44 -11.08 -9.30
C ASP A 108 -6.72 -12.09 -10.21
N ALA A 109 -5.54 -11.74 -10.73
CA ALA A 109 -4.71 -12.64 -11.52
C ALA A 109 -4.33 -13.91 -10.73
N ALA A 110 -3.90 -13.77 -9.47
CA ALA A 110 -3.60 -14.91 -8.60
C ALA A 110 -4.83 -15.78 -8.31
N MET A 111 -6.02 -15.19 -8.24
CA MET A 111 -7.26 -15.95 -8.06
C MET A 111 -7.67 -16.71 -9.32
N MET A 112 -7.20 -16.35 -10.51
CA MET A 112 -7.50 -17.08 -11.73
C MET A 112 -6.89 -18.48 -11.73
N SER A 113 -5.65 -18.64 -11.25
CA SER A 113 -5.04 -19.96 -11.13
C SER A 113 -5.81 -20.85 -10.16
N VAL A 114 -6.22 -20.32 -9.02
CA VAL A 114 -7.07 -21.02 -8.05
C VAL A 114 -8.41 -21.43 -8.66
N ARG A 115 -9.07 -20.55 -9.42
CA ARG A 115 -10.35 -20.85 -10.09
C ARG A 115 -10.24 -22.04 -11.04
N ARG A 116 -9.16 -22.15 -11.82
CA ARG A 116 -8.93 -23.30 -12.72
C ARG A 116 -8.93 -24.62 -11.96
N ILE A 117 -8.24 -24.67 -10.81
CA ILE A 117 -8.16 -25.86 -9.95
C ILE A 117 -9.54 -26.22 -9.40
N MET A 118 -10.28 -25.22 -8.92
CA MET A 118 -11.63 -25.42 -8.40
C MET A 118 -12.57 -25.97 -9.47
N GLU A 119 -12.47 -25.48 -10.70
CA GLU A 119 -13.25 -26.00 -11.82
C GLU A 119 -12.87 -27.43 -12.18
N GLU A 120 -11.59 -27.76 -12.22
CA GLU A 120 -11.13 -29.14 -12.44
C GLU A 120 -11.60 -30.10 -11.34
N ALA A 121 -11.46 -29.70 -10.07
CA ALA A 121 -11.91 -30.48 -8.93
C ALA A 121 -13.43 -30.72 -8.99
N ARG A 122 -14.20 -29.69 -9.38
CA ARG A 122 -15.65 -29.80 -9.58
C ARG A 122 -15.99 -30.73 -10.73
N LYS A 123 -15.31 -30.63 -11.88
CA LYS A 123 -15.49 -31.55 -13.02
C LYS A 123 -15.21 -33.01 -12.66
N LYS A 124 -14.25 -33.23 -11.76
CA LYS A 124 -13.89 -34.55 -11.20
C LYS A 124 -14.82 -35.01 -10.07
N GLY A 125 -15.79 -34.20 -9.64
CA GLY A 125 -16.71 -34.53 -8.55
C GLY A 125 -16.04 -34.67 -7.19
N LEU A 126 -14.89 -34.01 -6.97
CA LEU A 126 -14.13 -34.13 -5.73
C LEU A 126 -14.86 -33.48 -4.55
N ASN A 127 -14.75 -34.11 -3.36
CA ASN A 127 -15.21 -33.51 -2.11
C ASN A 127 -14.24 -32.41 -1.64
N LYS A 128 -14.61 -31.67 -0.58
CA LYS A 128 -13.79 -30.55 -0.07
C LYS A 128 -12.38 -30.98 0.35
N GLU A 129 -12.23 -32.17 0.93
CA GLU A 129 -10.95 -32.71 1.39
C GLU A 129 -10.02 -33.03 0.22
N ALA A 130 -10.55 -33.73 -0.81
CA ALA A 130 -9.80 -34.03 -2.02
C ALA A 130 -9.44 -32.77 -2.81
N MET A 131 -10.32 -31.76 -2.82
CA MET A 131 -10.02 -30.45 -3.40
C MET A 131 -8.88 -29.74 -2.67
N GLN A 132 -8.85 -29.76 -1.33
CA GLN A 132 -7.74 -29.20 -0.55
C GLN A 132 -6.42 -29.93 -0.81
N ALA A 133 -6.46 -31.26 -0.89
CA ALA A 133 -5.29 -32.07 -1.23
C ALA A 133 -4.74 -31.72 -2.63
N MET A 134 -5.61 -31.55 -3.62
CA MET A 134 -5.24 -31.14 -4.98
C MET A 134 -4.62 -29.74 -5.02
N LEU A 135 -5.20 -28.77 -4.31
CA LEU A 135 -4.65 -27.42 -4.19
C LEU A 135 -3.24 -27.44 -3.59
N LYS A 136 -3.06 -28.20 -2.50
CA LYS A 136 -1.75 -28.36 -1.86
C LYS A 136 -0.73 -28.99 -2.80
N GLN A 137 -1.12 -30.08 -3.47
CA GLN A 137 -0.27 -30.78 -4.42
C GLN A 137 0.12 -29.90 -5.62
N GLN A 138 -0.81 -29.14 -6.20
CA GLN A 138 -0.48 -28.26 -7.32
C GLN A 138 0.39 -27.08 -6.90
N ASN A 139 0.21 -26.56 -5.68
CA ASN A 139 1.04 -25.46 -5.16
C ASN A 139 2.49 -25.94 -4.94
N GLU A 140 2.67 -27.17 -4.43
CA GLU A 140 3.98 -27.82 -4.31
C GLU A 140 4.61 -28.13 -5.67
N ALA A 141 3.81 -28.47 -6.67
CA ALA A 141 4.25 -28.76 -8.03
C ALA A 141 4.49 -27.50 -8.90
N LEU A 142 4.29 -26.29 -8.37
CA LEU A 142 4.34 -25.01 -9.10
C LEU A 142 3.37 -24.91 -10.30
N ASN A 143 2.44 -25.85 -10.47
CA ASN A 143 1.44 -25.89 -11.56
C ASN A 143 0.32 -24.85 -11.39
N THR A 144 0.38 -24.04 -10.34
CA THR A 144 -0.54 -22.93 -10.03
C THR A 144 0.01 -21.57 -10.44
N ALA A 145 1.10 -21.56 -11.22
CA ALA A 145 1.74 -20.33 -11.67
C ALA A 145 0.72 -19.40 -12.35
N VAL A 146 0.81 -18.12 -11.99
CA VAL A 146 0.01 -17.06 -12.59
C VAL A 146 0.64 -16.70 -13.93
N SER A 147 -0.16 -16.82 -14.99
CA SER A 147 0.30 -16.61 -16.36
C SER A 147 0.19 -15.14 -16.76
N ARG A 148 0.89 -14.76 -17.85
CA ARG A 148 0.72 -13.44 -18.48
C ARG A 148 -0.74 -13.16 -18.84
N GLU A 149 -1.48 -14.15 -19.33
CA GLU A 149 -2.89 -13.98 -19.72
C GLU A 149 -3.78 -13.67 -18.51
N ASP A 150 -3.51 -14.27 -17.35
CA ASP A 150 -4.24 -13.99 -16.11
C ASP A 150 -4.13 -12.51 -15.72
N PHE A 151 -2.95 -11.90 -15.90
CA PHE A 151 -2.76 -10.47 -15.68
C PHE A 151 -3.49 -9.60 -16.69
N LEU A 152 -3.50 -9.97 -17.97
CA LEU A 152 -4.21 -9.20 -18.99
C LEU A 152 -5.72 -9.22 -18.76
N ILE A 153 -6.26 -10.37 -18.38
CA ILE A 153 -7.67 -10.51 -17.99
C ILE A 153 -7.96 -9.67 -16.75
N ALA A 154 -7.12 -9.72 -15.71
CA ALA A 154 -7.28 -8.90 -14.52
C ALA A 154 -7.25 -7.39 -14.84
N LEU A 155 -6.32 -6.94 -15.69
CA LEU A 155 -6.22 -5.54 -16.13
C LEU A 155 -7.47 -5.07 -16.88
N SER A 156 -8.13 -5.94 -17.65
CA SER A 156 -9.38 -5.58 -18.33
C SER A 156 -10.58 -5.40 -17.39
N LYS A 157 -10.50 -5.92 -16.16
CA LYS A 157 -11.58 -5.88 -15.17
C LYS A 157 -11.37 -4.82 -14.09
N VAL A 158 -10.12 -4.57 -13.73
CA VAL A 158 -9.78 -3.59 -12.70
C VAL A 158 -9.77 -2.20 -13.32
N ASN A 159 -10.65 -1.33 -12.83
CA ASN A 159 -10.65 0.08 -13.22
C ASN A 159 -9.70 0.87 -12.32
N ARG A 160 -9.13 1.95 -12.86
CA ARG A 160 -8.39 2.94 -12.05
C ARG A 160 -9.33 3.54 -11.00
N SER A 161 -8.84 3.69 -9.77
CA SER A 161 -9.63 4.29 -8.68
C SER A 161 -9.50 5.81 -8.59
N VAL A 162 -8.45 6.39 -9.20
CA VAL A 162 -8.17 7.83 -9.14
C VAL A 162 -8.46 8.46 -10.51
N SER A 163 -9.27 9.51 -10.52
CA SER A 163 -9.59 10.25 -11.75
C SER A 163 -8.59 11.36 -12.02
N ASP A 164 -8.54 11.85 -13.27
CA ASP A 164 -7.66 12.97 -13.64
C ASP A 164 -8.10 14.26 -12.92
N HIS A 165 -9.41 14.46 -12.70
CA HIS A 165 -9.94 15.57 -11.91
C HIS A 165 -9.44 15.56 -10.45
N ASP A 166 -9.30 14.38 -9.83
CA ASP A 166 -8.76 14.29 -8.48
C ASP A 166 -7.30 14.76 -8.45
N LEU A 167 -6.51 14.40 -9.46
CA LEU A 167 -5.11 14.80 -9.58
C LEU A 167 -4.96 16.31 -9.79
N GLU A 168 -5.81 16.91 -10.63
CA GLU A 168 -5.87 18.35 -10.83
C GLU A 168 -6.16 19.07 -9.50
N ARG A 169 -7.20 18.62 -8.77
CA ARG A 169 -7.55 19.18 -7.46
C ARG A 169 -6.41 19.11 -6.46
N PHE A 170 -5.65 18.01 -6.44
CA PHE A 170 -4.45 17.89 -5.59
C PHE A 170 -3.34 18.86 -6.01
N THR A 171 -3.15 19.05 -7.31
CA THR A 171 -2.12 19.94 -7.87
C THR A 171 -2.43 21.40 -7.52
N GLU A 172 -3.69 21.82 -7.69
CA GLU A 172 -4.16 23.15 -7.31
C GLU A 172 -3.99 23.39 -5.80
N TRP A 173 -4.43 22.45 -4.98
CA TRP A 173 -4.29 22.56 -3.52
C TRP A 173 -2.83 22.67 -3.09
N MET A 174 -1.93 21.90 -3.72
CA MET A 174 -0.50 21.96 -3.43
C MET A 174 0.15 23.27 -3.89
N ALA A 175 -0.32 23.87 -4.98
CA ALA A 175 0.15 25.18 -5.42
C ALA A 175 -0.23 26.28 -4.42
N GLU A 176 -1.40 26.18 -3.79
CA GLU A 176 -1.88 27.16 -2.81
C GLU A 176 -1.31 26.94 -1.40
N PHE A 177 -1.26 25.68 -0.94
CA PHE A 177 -0.97 25.34 0.46
C PHE A 177 0.22 24.40 0.66
N GLY A 178 0.95 24.07 -0.40
CA GLY A 178 2.16 23.25 -0.32
C GLY A 178 3.23 23.90 0.56
N SER A 179 3.94 23.07 1.32
CA SER A 179 5.18 23.47 1.97
C SER A 179 6.31 23.40 0.93
N ALA A 180 7.13 24.44 0.82
CA ALA A 180 8.41 24.37 0.11
C ALA A 180 9.44 23.52 0.88
#